data_AF-A0A521M454-F1
#
_entry.id   AF-A0A521M454-F1
#
_cell.length_a   1.000
_cell.length_b   1.000
_cell.length_c   1.000
_cell.angle_alpha   90.00
_cell.angle_beta   90.00
_cell.angle_gamma   90.00
#
_symmetry.space_group_name_H-M   'P 1'
#
loop_
_entity.id
_entity.type
_entity.pdbx_description
1 polymer ?
#
loop_
_entity_poly.entity_id
_entity_poly.type
_entity_poly.pdbx_seq_one_letter_code
_entity_poly.pdbx_strand_id
1 'polypeptide(L)'
;MRHSILALLALLCAAAAPAVARPAPQVTVEGTEFVAALADGRVLRSRDLVGAVLDARFAGRPVRIRIAAVEPDPDDRSGTVWLHTLEQTDADGAWTNFCTAGPDGRRQGFPLEGGPNGIELSCTSGAIAKCVRFGYRRWSAAADGAALAPLHAACVRMVRGDYGGADRPWTKDGMRIDMYDDHGVQVPDNSPDDVFEAGWSPKGAVCVHHVRVKENTTLAELEARYPALRGRTGEVCTEAFARTHGAVLFNRSRP
;
A
#
# COMPACT_ATOMS: atom_id res chain seq x y z
N MET A 1 -3.68 61.24 68.13
CA MET A 1 -4.60 60.50 67.24
C MET A 1 -3.76 59.91 66.12
N ARG A 2 -3.55 58.59 66.11
CA ARG A 2 -2.78 57.88 65.07
C ARG A 2 -3.76 57.39 64.02
N HIS A 3 -3.55 57.71 62.74
CA HIS A 3 -4.35 57.19 61.63
C HIS A 3 -3.50 56.19 60.86
N SER A 4 -3.87 54.91 60.97
CA SER A 4 -3.29 53.82 60.18
C SER A 4 -4.06 53.69 58.86
N ILE A 5 -3.38 53.89 57.74
CA ILE A 5 -3.93 53.68 56.40
C ILE A 5 -3.69 52.21 56.03
N LEU A 6 -4.76 51.42 55.93
CA LEU A 6 -4.73 50.08 55.35
C LEU A 6 -4.71 50.22 53.82
N ALA A 7 -3.61 49.84 53.18
CA ALA A 7 -3.53 49.69 51.73
C ALA A 7 -4.08 48.31 51.34
N LEU A 8 -5.20 48.29 50.61
CA LEU A 8 -5.80 47.08 50.06
C LEU A 8 -5.09 46.73 48.74
N LEU A 9 -4.23 45.70 48.74
CA LEU A 9 -3.70 45.12 47.50
C LEU A 9 -4.82 44.31 46.82
N ALA A 10 -5.35 44.83 45.72
CA ALA A 10 -6.20 44.07 44.81
C ALA A 10 -5.34 43.16 43.93
N LEU A 11 -5.31 41.86 44.22
CA LEU A 11 -4.79 40.85 43.30
C LEU A 11 -5.73 40.76 42.09
N LEU A 12 -5.30 41.24 40.92
CA LEU A 12 -5.91 40.88 39.65
C LEU A 12 -5.54 39.42 39.32
N CYS A 13 -6.42 38.49 39.64
CA CYS A 13 -6.41 37.17 39.03
C CYS A 13 -6.82 37.31 37.55
N ALA A 14 -5.84 37.35 36.64
CA ALA A 14 -6.10 37.15 35.22
C ALA A 14 -6.57 35.70 35.02
N ALA A 15 -7.88 35.51 34.87
CA ALA A 15 -8.45 34.22 34.49
C ALA A 15 -7.92 33.85 33.10
N ALA A 16 -7.04 32.86 33.02
CA ALA A 16 -6.63 32.27 31.75
C ALA A 16 -7.88 31.67 31.09
N ALA A 17 -8.29 32.24 29.96
CA ALA A 17 -9.39 31.70 29.18
C ALA A 17 -9.02 30.26 28.74
N PRO A 18 -9.96 29.30 28.80
CA PRO A 18 -9.69 27.94 28.33
C PRO A 18 -9.31 28.00 26.85
N ALA A 19 -8.13 27.47 26.50
CA ALA A 19 -7.75 27.29 25.12
C ALA A 19 -8.76 26.36 24.47
N VAL A 20 -9.61 26.91 23.58
CA VAL A 20 -10.50 26.10 22.76
C VAL A 20 -9.61 25.23 21.90
N ALA A 21 -9.57 23.92 22.19
CA ALA A 21 -8.85 22.95 21.38
C ALA A 21 -9.41 23.03 19.96
N ARG A 22 -8.61 23.57 19.03
CA ARG A 22 -8.99 23.57 17.62
C ARG A 22 -9.10 22.12 17.17
N PRO A 23 -10.15 21.74 16.43
CA PRO A 23 -10.24 20.40 15.87
C PRO A 23 -8.97 20.14 15.04
N ALA A 24 -8.37 18.96 15.23
CA ALA A 24 -7.22 18.56 14.45
C ALA A 24 -7.58 18.61 12.96
N PRO A 25 -6.65 19.06 12.09
CA PRO A 25 -6.91 19.09 10.66
C PRO A 25 -7.27 17.68 10.18
N GLN A 26 -8.32 17.58 9.36
CA GLN A 26 -8.71 16.31 8.76
C GLN A 26 -7.66 15.96 7.70
N VAL A 27 -7.07 14.76 7.84
CA VAL A 27 -6.11 14.22 6.89
C VAL A 27 -6.82 13.21 5.99
N THR A 28 -6.71 13.39 4.69
CA THR A 28 -7.19 12.48 3.65
C THR A 28 -6.00 12.00 2.80
N VAL A 29 -6.29 11.18 1.79
CA VAL A 29 -5.30 10.68 0.83
C VAL A 29 -5.75 11.05 -0.57
N GLU A 30 -4.83 11.53 -1.40
CA GLU A 30 -5.03 11.65 -2.84
C GLU A 30 -3.86 10.96 -3.55
N GLY A 31 -4.15 9.90 -4.31
CA GLY A 31 -3.12 9.05 -4.87
C GLY A 31 -2.24 8.42 -3.79
N THR A 32 -0.97 8.82 -3.73
CA THR A 32 -0.02 8.41 -2.69
C THR A 32 0.35 9.55 -1.73
N GLU A 33 -0.39 10.65 -1.71
CA GLU A 33 -0.09 11.78 -0.84
C GLU A 33 -1.06 11.87 0.35
N PHE A 34 -0.55 12.24 1.52
CA PHE A 34 -1.36 12.85 2.57
C PHE A 34 -1.79 14.26 2.14
N VAL A 35 -3.05 14.58 2.39
CA VAL A 35 -3.63 15.90 2.18
C VAL A 35 -4.28 16.35 3.48
N ALA A 36 -3.86 17.49 4.02
CA ALA A 36 -4.39 18.03 5.27
C ALA A 36 -5.06 19.38 5.01
N ALA A 37 -6.37 19.45 5.26
CA ALA A 37 -7.12 20.70 5.23
C ALA A 37 -7.04 21.39 6.61
N LEU A 38 -6.50 22.60 6.65
CA LEU A 38 -6.39 23.41 7.86
C LEU A 38 -7.64 24.25 8.07
N ALA A 39 -7.89 24.64 9.33
CA ALA A 39 -9.04 25.47 9.70
C ALA A 39 -9.03 26.88 9.06
N ASP A 40 -7.86 27.34 8.60
CA ASP A 40 -7.70 28.62 7.88
C ASP A 40 -7.91 28.51 6.37
N GLY A 41 -8.32 27.32 5.88
CA GLY A 41 -8.59 27.05 4.46
C GLY A 41 -7.36 26.65 3.64
N ARG A 42 -6.16 26.67 4.22
CA ARG A 42 -4.97 26.14 3.54
C ARG A 42 -5.03 24.63 3.42
N VAL A 43 -4.51 24.11 2.32
CA VAL A 43 -4.33 22.67 2.09
C VAL A 43 -2.84 22.39 2.05
N LEU A 44 -2.36 21.54 2.95
CA LEU A 44 -0.99 21.05 2.96
C LEU A 44 -0.94 19.67 2.31
N ARG A 45 0.08 19.44 1.47
CA ARG A 45 0.35 18.12 0.89
C ARG A 45 1.57 17.48 1.53
N SER A 46 1.87 16.25 1.14
CA SER A 46 2.89 15.41 1.76
C SER A 46 4.23 16.11 1.99
N ARG A 47 4.72 16.88 1.02
CA ARG A 47 5.99 17.61 1.14
C ARG A 47 5.94 18.69 2.22
N ASP A 48 4.82 19.37 2.37
CA ASP A 48 4.61 20.41 3.38
C ASP A 48 4.41 19.81 4.78
N LEU A 49 4.14 18.50 4.85
CA LEU A 49 3.92 17.75 6.08
C LEU A 49 5.19 17.05 6.60
N VAL A 50 6.36 17.29 6.00
CA VAL A 50 7.63 16.78 6.53
C VAL A 50 7.86 17.34 7.95
N GLY A 51 8.14 16.46 8.90
CA GLY A 51 8.24 16.73 10.33
C GLY A 51 6.92 16.58 11.10
N ALA A 52 5.77 16.47 10.42
CA ALA A 52 4.49 16.25 11.07
C ALA A 52 4.44 14.86 11.72
N VAL A 53 3.70 14.78 12.83
CA VAL A 53 3.40 13.51 13.52
C VAL A 53 1.90 13.26 13.43
N LEU A 54 1.55 12.13 12.82
CA LEU A 54 0.19 11.65 12.67
C LEU A 54 -0.13 10.67 13.80
N ASP A 55 -1.20 10.94 14.54
CA ASP A 55 -1.76 9.97 15.49
C ASP A 55 -2.66 9.01 14.71
N ALA A 56 -2.20 7.76 14.59
CA ALA A 56 -2.89 6.70 13.86
C ALA A 56 -3.29 5.55 14.80
N ARG A 57 -4.16 4.66 14.31
CA ARG A 57 -4.52 3.43 15.01
C ARG A 57 -4.28 2.23 14.09
N PHE A 58 -3.44 1.29 14.51
CA PHE A 58 -3.22 0.03 13.82
C PHE A 58 -3.75 -1.12 14.68
N ALA A 59 -4.69 -1.90 14.14
CA ALA A 59 -5.37 -2.98 14.88
C ALA A 59 -5.91 -2.51 16.25
N GLY A 60 -6.46 -1.29 16.30
CA GLY A 60 -6.99 -0.66 17.52
C GLY A 60 -5.93 -0.05 18.46
N ARG A 61 -4.63 -0.31 18.23
CA ARG A 61 -3.55 0.25 19.04
C ARG A 61 -3.13 1.62 18.51
N PRO A 62 -3.00 2.65 19.37
CA PRO A 62 -2.49 3.93 18.94
C PRO A 62 -1.02 3.80 18.53
N VAL A 63 -0.64 4.43 17.42
CA VAL A 63 0.74 4.60 17.00
C VAL A 63 0.94 6.03 16.54
N ARG A 64 2.15 6.56 16.73
CA ARG A 64 2.54 7.87 16.21
C ARG A 64 3.44 7.67 15.01
N ILE A 65 3.04 8.22 13.87
CA ILE A 65 3.82 8.15 12.63
C ILE A 65 4.37 9.53 12.30
N ARG A 66 5.69 9.67 12.26
CA ARG A 66 6.36 10.87 11.77
C ARG A 66 6.63 10.75 10.28
N ILE A 67 6.32 11.80 9.52
CA ILE A 67 6.75 11.93 8.13
C ILE A 67 8.15 12.55 8.14
N ALA A 68 9.20 11.75 8.00
CA ALA A 68 10.58 12.21 8.11
C ALA A 68 11.11 12.83 6.81
N ALA A 69 10.69 12.31 5.66
CA ALA A 69 11.04 12.81 4.35
C ALA A 69 9.99 12.39 3.31
N VAL A 70 9.91 13.15 2.21
CA VAL A 70 9.05 12.86 1.06
C VAL A 70 9.82 13.14 -0.22
N GLU A 71 9.85 12.18 -1.13
CA GLU A 71 10.50 12.28 -2.45
C GLU A 71 9.60 11.70 -3.55
N PRO A 72 9.71 12.15 -4.81
CA PRO A 72 9.06 11.44 -5.92
C PRO A 72 9.67 10.05 -6.07
N ASP A 73 8.87 9.06 -6.47
CA ASP A 73 9.39 7.74 -6.80
C ASP A 73 10.25 7.82 -8.07
N PRO A 74 11.57 7.55 -8.01
CA PRO A 74 12.43 7.70 -9.18
C PRO A 74 12.15 6.67 -10.28
N ASP A 75 11.44 5.59 -9.96
CA ASP A 75 11.04 4.59 -10.94
C ASP A 75 9.70 4.96 -11.61
N ASP A 76 8.98 5.96 -11.09
CA ASP A 76 7.73 6.45 -11.67
C ASP A 76 7.94 7.54 -12.72
N ARG A 77 7.91 7.14 -13.99
CA ARG A 77 8.01 8.08 -15.14
C ARG A 77 6.85 9.08 -15.24
N SER A 78 5.71 8.81 -14.61
CA SER A 78 4.58 9.75 -14.62
C SER A 78 4.74 10.89 -13.61
N GLY A 79 5.62 10.75 -12.61
CA GLY A 79 5.84 11.75 -11.57
C GLY A 79 4.65 11.96 -10.63
N THR A 80 3.78 10.95 -10.45
CA THR A 80 2.57 11.05 -9.61
C THR A 80 2.65 10.21 -8.34
N VAL A 81 3.65 9.33 -8.22
CA VAL A 81 3.91 8.54 -7.02
C VAL A 81 4.96 9.26 -6.16
N TRP A 82 4.62 9.40 -4.88
CA TRP A 82 5.45 9.96 -3.84
C TRP A 82 5.79 8.89 -2.81
N LEU A 83 7.03 8.87 -2.36
CA LEU A 83 7.55 7.97 -1.34
C LEU A 83 7.84 8.74 -0.06
N HIS A 84 7.37 8.20 1.06
CA HIS A 84 7.55 8.76 2.39
C HIS A 84 8.51 7.90 3.20
N THR A 85 9.52 8.54 3.79
CA THR A 85 10.21 7.95 4.94
C THR A 85 9.33 8.16 6.15
N LEU A 86 8.64 7.08 6.56
CA LEU A 86 7.75 7.07 7.72
C LEU A 86 8.49 6.47 8.91
N GLU A 87 8.37 7.09 10.07
CA GLU A 87 8.98 6.60 11.29
C GLU A 87 7.93 6.42 12.38
N GLN A 88 8.10 5.39 13.21
CA GLN A 88 7.27 5.12 14.37
C GLN A 88 8.10 5.19 15.65
N THR A 89 7.46 5.50 16.77
CA THR A 89 8.08 5.38 18.09
C THR A 89 8.12 3.92 18.53
N ASP A 90 9.29 3.43 18.95
CA ASP A 90 9.41 2.16 19.65
C ASP A 90 9.01 2.27 21.14
N ALA A 91 9.17 1.17 21.88
CA ALA A 91 8.83 1.12 23.30
C ALA A 91 9.70 2.04 24.18
N ASP A 92 10.93 2.33 23.72
CA ASP A 92 11.90 3.17 24.42
C ASP A 92 11.75 4.66 24.05
N GLY A 93 10.81 4.97 23.15
CA GLY A 93 10.51 6.32 22.67
C GLY A 93 11.40 6.79 21.52
N ALA A 94 12.28 5.93 20.99
CA ALA A 94 13.11 6.26 19.85
C ALA A 94 12.33 6.12 18.54
N TRP A 95 12.67 6.98 17.57
CA TRP A 95 12.07 6.94 16.24
C TRP A 95 12.82 5.92 15.38
N THR A 96 12.07 4.97 14.84
CA THR A 96 12.59 3.92 13.95
C THR A 96 11.81 3.91 12.65
N ASN A 97 12.44 3.52 11.55
CA ASN A 97 11.75 3.45 10.27
C ASN A 97 10.61 2.43 10.35
N PHE A 98 9.42 2.86 9.92
CA PHE A 98 8.20 2.06 9.90
C PHE A 98 8.30 0.89 8.92
N CYS A 99 8.98 1.08 7.80
CA CYS A 99 9.11 0.12 6.73
C CYS A 99 10.43 -0.66 6.78
N THR A 100 10.32 -1.97 6.56
CA THR A 100 11.48 -2.83 6.30
C THR A 100 11.93 -2.71 4.85
N ALA A 101 13.20 -3.03 4.61
CA ALA A 101 13.77 -2.95 3.26
C ALA A 101 13.16 -3.99 2.33
N GLY A 102 12.80 -3.57 1.10
CA GLY A 102 12.48 -4.47 0.00
C GLY A 102 13.74 -4.99 -0.72
N PRO A 103 13.56 -5.78 -1.79
CA PRO A 103 14.67 -6.24 -2.64
C PRO A 103 15.50 -5.11 -3.29
N ASP A 104 14.90 -3.93 -3.49
CA ASP A 104 15.56 -2.71 -3.97
C ASP A 104 16.29 -1.93 -2.86
N GLY A 105 16.27 -2.44 -1.62
CA GLY A 105 16.85 -1.80 -0.44
C GLY A 105 16.04 -0.62 0.13
N ARG A 106 14.96 -0.19 -0.53
CA ARG A 106 14.16 0.95 -0.08
C ARG A 106 13.35 0.61 1.16
N ARG A 107 13.25 1.61 2.04
CA ARG A 107 12.53 1.54 3.34
C ARG A 107 11.46 2.62 3.42
N GLN A 108 10.83 2.92 2.29
CA GLN A 108 9.80 3.93 2.20
C GLN A 108 8.44 3.27 2.07
N GLY A 109 7.40 4.05 2.31
CA GLY A 109 6.02 3.68 2.02
C GLY A 109 5.23 4.90 1.59
N PHE A 110 3.92 4.75 1.45
CA PHE A 110 3.02 5.86 1.19
C PHE A 110 1.63 5.57 1.73
N PRO A 111 0.83 6.62 2.00
CA PRO A 111 -0.56 6.46 2.31
C PRO A 111 -1.36 6.04 1.08
N LEU A 112 -2.44 5.34 1.36
CA LEU A 112 -3.42 4.85 0.42
C LEU A 112 -4.80 5.01 1.08
N GLU A 113 -5.82 5.39 0.32
CA GLU A 113 -7.20 5.37 0.82
C GLU A 113 -7.57 3.98 1.40
N GLY A 114 -7.88 3.89 2.69
CA GLY A 114 -8.35 2.65 3.30
C GLY A 114 -9.82 2.36 2.94
N GLY A 115 -10.45 1.42 3.65
CA GLY A 115 -11.92 1.30 3.67
C GLY A 115 -12.62 2.62 4.08
N PRO A 116 -13.93 2.65 4.35
CA PRO A 116 -14.68 3.91 4.55
C PRO A 116 -13.96 4.90 5.49
N ASN A 117 -13.38 5.96 4.92
CA ASN A 117 -12.60 7.02 5.59
C ASN A 117 -11.31 6.57 6.32
N GLY A 118 -10.75 5.42 5.98
CA GLY A 118 -9.49 4.92 6.52
C GLY A 118 -8.28 5.42 5.73
N ILE A 119 -7.10 5.34 6.34
CA ILE A 119 -5.82 5.46 5.65
C ILE A 119 -5.08 4.14 5.86
N GLU A 120 -4.59 3.57 4.77
CA GLU A 120 -3.68 2.43 4.76
C GLU A 120 -2.26 2.94 4.51
N LEU A 121 -1.30 2.54 5.36
CA LEU A 121 0.12 2.78 5.09
C LEU A 121 0.71 1.54 4.44
N SER A 122 1.24 1.68 3.24
CA SER A 122 1.82 0.58 2.47
C SER A 122 3.31 0.81 2.25
N CYS A 123 4.13 -0.13 2.71
CA CYS A 123 5.58 -0.12 2.49
C CYS A 123 5.94 -0.66 1.11
N THR A 124 6.94 -0.06 0.48
CA THR A 124 7.52 -0.45 -0.84
C THR A 124 7.97 -1.90 -0.91
N SER A 125 8.29 -2.53 0.23
CA SER A 125 8.60 -3.96 0.34
C SER A 125 7.37 -4.87 0.16
N GLY A 126 6.17 -4.37 0.46
CA GLY A 126 4.91 -5.11 0.41
C GLY A 126 4.25 -5.14 -0.97
N ALA A 127 3.39 -6.14 -1.19
CA ALA A 127 2.72 -6.37 -2.47
C ALA A 127 1.83 -5.20 -2.94
N ILE A 128 1.13 -4.55 -2.00
CA ILE A 128 0.21 -3.44 -2.30
C ILE A 128 0.97 -2.25 -2.91
N ALA A 129 2.07 -1.84 -2.28
CA ALA A 129 2.89 -0.76 -2.78
C ALA A 129 3.61 -1.15 -4.07
N LYS A 130 4.15 -2.37 -4.14
CA LYS A 130 4.77 -2.90 -5.38
C LYS A 130 3.83 -2.76 -6.57
N CYS A 131 2.56 -3.16 -6.43
CA CYS A 131 1.59 -3.06 -7.51
C CYS A 131 1.26 -1.63 -7.94
N VAL A 132 1.26 -0.67 -7.00
CA VAL A 132 1.15 0.77 -7.35
C VAL A 132 2.38 1.23 -8.13
N ARG A 133 3.59 0.81 -7.72
CA ARG A 133 4.86 1.14 -8.39
C ARG A 133 5.02 0.46 -9.74
N PHE A 134 4.40 -0.71 -9.93
CA PHE A 134 4.25 -1.36 -11.24
C PHE A 134 3.20 -0.68 -12.13
N GLY A 135 2.60 0.43 -11.70
CA GLY A 135 1.68 1.22 -12.51
C GLY A 135 0.20 0.87 -12.33
N TYR A 136 -0.14 -0.19 -11.58
CA TYR A 136 -1.54 -0.56 -11.28
C TYR A 136 -2.13 0.35 -10.19
N ARG A 137 -2.31 1.63 -10.48
CA ARG A 137 -2.82 2.61 -9.52
C ARG A 137 -4.34 2.52 -9.43
N ARG A 138 -4.87 2.01 -8.33
CA ARG A 138 -6.30 1.75 -8.15
C ARG A 138 -7.22 2.98 -8.27
N TRP A 139 -6.69 4.20 -8.25
CA TRP A 139 -7.43 5.45 -8.49
C TRP A 139 -7.37 5.95 -9.95
N SER A 140 -6.73 5.19 -10.85
CA SER A 140 -6.48 5.59 -12.23
C SER A 140 -7.10 4.60 -13.23
N ALA A 141 -7.01 4.96 -14.51
CA ALA A 141 -7.36 4.11 -15.65
C ALA A 141 -6.13 3.89 -16.54
N ALA A 142 -6.12 2.77 -17.27
CA ALA A 142 -5.17 2.51 -18.35
C ALA A 142 -5.41 3.46 -19.54
N ALA A 143 -4.48 3.45 -20.51
CA ALA A 143 -4.57 4.32 -21.69
C ALA A 143 -5.82 4.07 -22.55
N ASP A 144 -6.36 2.85 -22.52
CA ASP A 144 -7.60 2.46 -23.21
C ASP A 144 -8.87 2.73 -22.38
N GLY A 145 -8.74 3.32 -21.19
CA GLY A 145 -9.84 3.66 -20.28
C GLY A 145 -10.22 2.55 -19.30
N ALA A 146 -9.57 1.39 -19.31
CA ALA A 146 -9.84 0.32 -18.35
C ALA A 146 -9.49 0.76 -16.91
N ALA A 147 -10.40 0.56 -15.96
CA ALA A 147 -10.15 0.87 -14.56
C ALA A 147 -9.01 -0.01 -14.01
N LEU A 148 -8.05 0.58 -13.31
CA LEU A 148 -6.89 -0.16 -12.78
C LEU A 148 -7.13 -0.79 -11.41
N ALA A 149 -8.23 -0.48 -10.72
CA ALA A 149 -8.52 -1.08 -9.41
C ALA A 149 -8.62 -2.63 -9.47
N PRO A 150 -9.31 -3.25 -10.45
CA PRO A 150 -9.30 -4.71 -10.60
C PRO A 150 -7.90 -5.28 -10.90
N LEU A 151 -7.12 -4.61 -11.74
CA LEU A 151 -5.75 -5.04 -12.06
C LEU A 151 -4.83 -4.93 -10.84
N HIS A 152 -4.96 -3.87 -10.03
CA HIS A 152 -4.22 -3.73 -8.78
C HIS A 152 -4.52 -4.90 -7.83
N ALA A 153 -5.80 -5.24 -7.65
CA ALA A 153 -6.21 -6.37 -6.84
C ALA A 153 -5.62 -7.69 -7.36
N ALA A 154 -5.68 -7.93 -8.68
CA ALA A 154 -5.09 -9.11 -9.31
C ALA A 154 -3.56 -9.14 -9.13
N CYS A 155 -2.88 -8.00 -9.28
CA CYS A 155 -1.45 -7.87 -9.04
C CYS A 155 -1.09 -8.21 -7.60
N VAL A 156 -1.85 -7.74 -6.61
CA VAL A 156 -1.58 -8.07 -5.20
C VAL A 156 -1.69 -9.58 -4.96
N ARG A 157 -2.68 -10.25 -5.55
CA ARG A 157 -2.79 -11.72 -5.50
C ARG A 157 -1.58 -12.39 -6.15
N MET A 158 -1.20 -11.95 -7.35
CA MET A 158 -0.07 -12.48 -8.12
C MET A 158 1.27 -12.32 -7.40
N VAL A 159 1.58 -11.12 -6.90
CA VAL A 159 2.84 -10.84 -6.17
C VAL A 159 2.93 -11.73 -4.93
N ARG A 160 1.82 -11.95 -4.22
CA ARG A 160 1.76 -12.84 -3.04
C ARG A 160 1.79 -14.33 -3.41
N GLY A 161 1.58 -14.68 -4.68
CA GLY A 161 1.32 -16.06 -5.07
C GLY A 161 0.07 -16.61 -4.39
N ASP A 162 -0.94 -15.77 -4.13
CA ASP A 162 -2.19 -16.15 -3.47
C ASP A 162 -3.16 -16.76 -4.50
N TYR A 163 -2.80 -17.94 -5.02
CA TYR A 163 -3.52 -18.61 -6.10
C TYR A 163 -5.01 -18.79 -5.80
N GLY A 164 -5.36 -19.09 -4.55
CA GLY A 164 -6.74 -19.30 -4.14
C GLY A 164 -7.53 -18.02 -3.80
N GLY A 165 -6.88 -16.85 -3.80
CA GLY A 165 -7.50 -15.59 -3.37
C GLY A 165 -7.98 -15.60 -1.92
N ALA A 166 -7.35 -16.42 -1.08
CA ALA A 166 -7.77 -16.68 0.30
C ALA A 166 -6.83 -16.01 1.32
N ASP A 167 -6.11 -14.96 0.88
CA ASP A 167 -5.08 -14.26 1.66
C ASP A 167 -3.97 -15.17 2.18
N ARG A 168 -3.71 -16.28 1.46
CA ARG A 168 -2.66 -17.24 1.78
C ARG A 168 -1.56 -17.16 0.73
N PRO A 169 -0.45 -16.46 1.02
CA PRO A 169 0.66 -16.39 0.09
C PRO A 169 1.35 -17.75 -0.03
N TRP A 170 1.70 -18.12 -1.26
CA TRP A 170 2.53 -19.30 -1.55
C TRP A 170 3.90 -18.92 -2.12
N THR A 171 4.23 -17.63 -2.16
CA THR A 171 5.56 -17.13 -2.57
C THR A 171 6.54 -17.03 -1.37
N LYS A 172 7.80 -16.71 -1.67
CA LYS A 172 8.79 -16.21 -0.72
C LYS A 172 9.42 -14.91 -1.25
N ASP A 173 10.14 -14.18 -0.41
CA ASP A 173 10.86 -12.98 -0.85
C ASP A 173 11.97 -13.33 -1.84
N GLY A 174 12.23 -12.41 -2.78
CA GLY A 174 13.27 -12.56 -3.81
C GLY A 174 12.85 -13.35 -5.05
N MET A 175 11.60 -13.78 -5.17
CA MET A 175 11.12 -14.45 -6.38
C MET A 175 10.93 -13.46 -7.53
N ARG A 176 11.57 -13.73 -8.67
CA ARG A 176 11.36 -12.99 -9.92
C ARG A 176 9.95 -13.25 -10.47
N ILE A 177 9.32 -12.21 -11.00
CA ILE A 177 8.02 -12.24 -11.66
C ILE A 177 8.14 -11.41 -12.93
N ASP A 178 7.85 -12.00 -14.08
CA ASP A 178 7.63 -11.29 -15.35
C ASP A 178 6.10 -11.13 -15.49
N MET A 179 5.58 -9.92 -15.29
CA MET A 179 4.14 -9.66 -15.24
C MET A 179 3.69 -8.82 -16.43
N TYR A 180 2.46 -9.03 -16.87
CA TYR A 180 1.91 -8.32 -18.01
C TYR A 180 0.39 -8.37 -18.03
N ASP A 181 -0.21 -7.46 -18.79
CA ASP A 181 -1.65 -7.34 -18.97
C ASP A 181 -1.99 -6.95 -20.42
N ASP A 182 -3.27 -7.10 -20.77
CA ASP A 182 -3.76 -6.80 -22.13
C ASP A 182 -4.01 -5.28 -22.35
N HIS A 183 -3.85 -4.44 -21.31
CA HIS A 183 -4.03 -2.98 -21.36
C HIS A 183 -2.71 -2.20 -21.50
N GLY A 184 -1.57 -2.90 -21.52
CA GLY A 184 -0.24 -2.33 -21.72
C GLY A 184 0.29 -1.55 -20.52
N VAL A 185 -0.19 -1.81 -19.30
CA VAL A 185 0.43 -1.22 -18.09
C VAL A 185 1.81 -1.85 -17.85
N GLN A 186 1.88 -3.18 -17.96
CA GLN A 186 3.13 -3.94 -18.02
C GLN A 186 3.16 -4.80 -19.29
N VAL A 187 4.37 -4.95 -19.84
CA VAL A 187 4.65 -5.71 -21.07
C VAL A 187 5.59 -6.85 -20.70
N PRO A 188 5.39 -8.08 -21.23
CA PRO A 188 6.22 -9.20 -20.82
C PRO A 188 7.66 -9.05 -21.29
N ASP A 189 8.60 -9.31 -20.39
CA ASP A 189 10.05 -9.33 -20.70
C ASP A 189 10.41 -10.51 -21.61
N ASN A 190 9.63 -11.61 -21.56
CA ASN A 190 9.82 -12.80 -22.37
C ASN A 190 11.23 -13.43 -22.23
N SER A 191 11.79 -13.38 -21.03
CA SER A 191 13.03 -14.08 -20.70
C SER A 191 12.87 -15.59 -20.96
N PRO A 192 13.83 -16.26 -21.63
CA PRO A 192 13.71 -17.68 -21.98
C PRO A 192 13.72 -18.61 -20.77
N ASP A 193 14.13 -18.12 -19.61
CA ASP A 193 14.12 -18.84 -18.33
C ASP A 193 12.73 -18.85 -17.66
N ASP A 194 11.80 -18.00 -18.11
CA ASP A 194 10.49 -17.84 -17.48
C ASP A 194 9.40 -18.48 -18.35
N VAL A 195 8.58 -19.30 -17.71
CA VAL A 195 7.42 -19.98 -18.32
C VAL A 195 6.15 -19.34 -17.79
N PHE A 196 5.06 -19.41 -18.56
CA PHE A 196 3.76 -18.95 -18.09
C PHE A 196 3.39 -19.63 -16.77
N GLU A 197 3.11 -18.85 -15.74
CA GLU A 197 2.81 -19.35 -14.40
C GLU A 197 1.31 -19.46 -14.21
N ALA A 198 0.58 -18.36 -14.38
CA ALA A 198 -0.84 -18.28 -14.08
C ALA A 198 -1.50 -17.04 -14.70
N GLY A 199 -2.82 -17.11 -14.84
CA GLY A 199 -3.68 -15.95 -15.08
C GLY A 199 -4.43 -15.57 -13.82
N TRP A 200 -4.61 -14.26 -13.61
CA TRP A 200 -5.06 -13.69 -12.34
C TRP A 200 -6.29 -12.82 -12.51
N SER A 201 -7.20 -12.93 -11.54
CA SER A 201 -8.34 -12.06 -11.32
C SER A 201 -8.23 -11.39 -9.95
N PRO A 202 -9.07 -10.40 -9.63
CA PRO A 202 -9.15 -9.86 -8.26
C PRO A 202 -9.42 -10.92 -7.17
N LYS A 203 -9.97 -12.07 -7.56
CA LYS A 203 -10.36 -13.18 -6.68
C LYS A 203 -9.29 -14.27 -6.56
N GLY A 204 -8.10 -14.09 -7.13
CA GLY A 204 -7.05 -15.12 -7.20
C GLY A 204 -6.82 -15.61 -8.62
N ALA A 205 -6.05 -16.68 -8.75
CA ALA A 205 -5.74 -17.28 -10.04
C ALA A 205 -7.01 -17.90 -10.68
N VAL A 206 -7.20 -17.69 -11.98
CA VAL A 206 -8.28 -18.34 -12.74
C VAL A 206 -7.86 -19.72 -13.24
N CYS A 207 -6.54 -19.93 -13.39
CA CYS A 207 -5.86 -21.19 -13.66
C CYS A 207 -4.38 -21.06 -13.25
N VAL A 208 -3.68 -22.19 -13.03
CA VAL A 208 -2.25 -22.22 -12.66
C VAL A 208 -1.49 -23.25 -13.49
N HIS A 209 -0.57 -22.83 -14.36
CA HIS A 209 0.24 -23.73 -15.19
C HIS A 209 1.35 -24.39 -14.37
N HIS A 210 2.09 -23.61 -13.59
CA HIS A 210 3.04 -24.12 -12.59
C HIS A 210 3.06 -23.21 -11.35
N VAL A 211 3.63 -23.71 -10.25
CA VAL A 211 3.82 -22.92 -9.03
C VAL A 211 5.18 -22.25 -9.05
N ARG A 212 5.28 -21.05 -8.47
CA ARG A 212 6.54 -20.29 -8.40
C ARG A 212 7.55 -20.84 -7.40
N VAL A 213 7.05 -21.38 -6.28
CA VAL A 213 7.87 -21.87 -5.15
C VAL A 213 7.43 -23.29 -4.82
N LYS A 214 8.08 -24.27 -5.45
CA LYS A 214 7.75 -25.70 -5.33
C LYS A 214 7.86 -26.24 -3.90
N GLU A 215 8.66 -25.59 -3.05
CA GLU A 215 8.78 -25.98 -1.64
C GLU A 215 7.54 -25.57 -0.82
N ASN A 216 6.77 -24.59 -1.29
CA ASN A 216 5.62 -24.08 -0.55
C ASN A 216 4.32 -24.80 -0.91
N THR A 217 4.13 -25.22 -2.17
CA THR A 217 2.93 -25.95 -2.58
C THR A 217 3.10 -26.71 -3.90
N THR A 218 2.11 -27.53 -4.25
CA THR A 218 2.00 -28.24 -5.54
C THR A 218 0.66 -27.96 -6.23
N LEU A 219 0.57 -28.22 -7.54
CA LEU A 219 -0.70 -28.08 -8.27
C LEU A 219 -1.82 -28.96 -7.68
N ALA A 220 -1.49 -30.19 -7.30
CA ALA A 220 -2.45 -31.11 -6.67
C ALA A 220 -2.98 -30.57 -5.34
N GLU A 221 -2.13 -29.94 -4.52
CA GLU A 221 -2.56 -29.28 -3.29
C GLU A 221 -3.45 -28.07 -3.56
N LEU A 222 -3.14 -27.27 -4.59
CA LEU A 222 -3.98 -26.15 -5.01
C LEU A 222 -5.38 -26.63 -5.41
N GLU A 223 -5.48 -27.69 -6.21
CA GLU A 223 -6.79 -28.25 -6.61
C GLU A 223 -7.57 -28.86 -5.43
N ALA A 224 -6.87 -29.57 -4.54
CA ALA A 224 -7.51 -30.16 -3.36
C ALA A 224 -8.10 -29.07 -2.45
N ARG A 225 -7.35 -27.97 -2.26
CA ARG A 225 -7.69 -26.89 -1.35
C ARG A 225 -8.68 -25.88 -1.92
N TYR A 226 -8.55 -25.52 -3.21
CA TYR A 226 -9.29 -24.45 -3.84
C TYR A 226 -10.22 -25.00 -4.92
N PRO A 227 -11.54 -25.13 -4.64
CA PRO A 227 -12.49 -25.68 -5.61
C PRO A 227 -12.48 -24.98 -6.97
N ALA A 228 -12.19 -23.67 -7.00
CA ALA A 228 -12.11 -22.88 -8.22
C ALA A 228 -10.96 -23.30 -9.17
N LEU A 229 -9.95 -24.01 -8.68
CA LEU A 229 -8.79 -24.45 -9.45
C LEU A 229 -8.86 -25.92 -9.89
N ARG A 230 -9.84 -26.70 -9.44
CA ARG A 230 -9.98 -28.12 -9.81
C ARG A 230 -10.10 -28.30 -11.33
N GLY A 231 -9.21 -29.10 -11.92
CA GLY A 231 -9.14 -29.29 -13.36
C GLY A 231 -8.70 -28.05 -14.15
N ARG A 232 -8.09 -27.06 -13.48
CA ARG A 232 -7.57 -25.81 -14.09
C ARG A 232 -6.08 -25.61 -13.81
N THR A 233 -5.36 -26.69 -13.51
CA THR A 233 -3.92 -26.64 -13.27
C THR A 233 -3.11 -27.46 -14.27
N GLY A 234 -1.84 -27.08 -14.47
CA GLY A 234 -0.93 -27.73 -15.40
C GLY A 234 -1.14 -27.28 -16.86
N GLU A 235 -0.91 -28.19 -17.81
CA GLU A 235 -0.92 -27.91 -19.25
C GLU A 235 -2.22 -27.28 -19.77
N VAL A 236 -3.36 -27.52 -19.11
CA VAL A 236 -4.64 -26.88 -19.48
C VAL A 236 -4.61 -25.37 -19.29
N CYS A 237 -3.84 -24.88 -18.32
CA CYS A 237 -3.69 -23.45 -18.06
C CYS A 237 -2.70 -22.85 -19.05
N THR A 238 -3.22 -22.37 -20.17
CA THR A 238 -2.52 -21.52 -21.13
C THR A 238 -2.94 -20.08 -20.95
N GLU A 239 -2.21 -19.11 -21.53
CA GLU A 239 -2.65 -17.72 -21.51
C GLU A 239 -4.03 -17.54 -22.18
N ALA A 240 -4.31 -18.28 -23.25
CA ALA A 240 -5.62 -18.28 -23.91
C ALA A 240 -6.74 -18.84 -23.00
N PHE A 241 -6.45 -19.91 -22.27
CA PHE A 241 -7.38 -20.45 -21.28
C PHE A 241 -7.63 -19.42 -20.17
N ALA A 242 -6.58 -18.79 -19.65
CA ALA A 242 -6.70 -17.76 -18.62
C ALA A 242 -7.58 -16.58 -19.08
N ARG A 243 -7.36 -16.07 -20.30
CA ARG A 243 -8.17 -14.99 -20.89
C ARG A 243 -9.65 -15.36 -20.96
N THR A 244 -9.97 -16.55 -21.47
CA THR A 244 -11.38 -17.01 -21.58
C THR A 244 -12.05 -17.23 -20.22
N HIS A 245 -11.28 -17.36 -19.15
CA HIS A 245 -11.76 -17.51 -17.77
C HIS A 245 -11.70 -16.22 -16.94
N GLY A 246 -11.48 -15.07 -17.60
CA GLY A 246 -11.57 -13.75 -16.96
C GLY A 246 -10.30 -13.31 -16.23
N ALA A 247 -9.13 -13.82 -16.62
CA ALA A 247 -7.88 -13.21 -16.20
C ALA A 247 -7.76 -11.78 -16.75
N VAL A 248 -7.31 -10.86 -15.89
CA VAL A 248 -7.00 -9.46 -16.23
C VAL A 248 -5.50 -9.15 -16.12
N LEU A 249 -4.74 -10.08 -15.57
CA LEU A 249 -3.31 -9.98 -15.36
C LEU A 249 -2.70 -11.37 -15.52
N PHE A 250 -1.48 -11.43 -16.04
CA PHE A 250 -0.75 -12.66 -16.27
C PHE A 250 0.65 -12.53 -15.70
N ASN A 251 1.26 -13.67 -15.42
CA ASN A 251 2.66 -13.67 -15.11
C ASN A 251 3.37 -14.92 -15.60
N ARG A 252 4.67 -14.75 -15.80
CA ARG A 252 5.66 -15.79 -16.01
C ARG A 252 6.61 -15.83 -14.82
N SER A 253 7.18 -16.99 -14.55
CA SER A 253 8.25 -17.15 -13.57
C SER A 253 9.07 -18.39 -13.88
N ARG A 254 10.15 -18.61 -13.12
CA ARG A 254 10.96 -19.83 -13.25
C ARG A 254 10.14 -21.05 -12.80
N PRO A 255 10.11 -22.14 -13.58
CA PRO A 255 9.28 -23.29 -13.31
C PRO A 255 9.70 -24.12 -12.11
#